data_AF-A7T966-F1
#
_entry.id   AF-A7T966-F1
#
_cell.length_a   1.000
_cell.length_b   1.000
_cell.length_c   1.000
_cell.angle_alpha   90.00
_cell.angle_beta   90.00
_cell.angle_gamma   90.00
#
_symmetry.space_group_name_H-M   'P 1'
#
loop_
_entity.id
_entity.type
_entity.pdbx_description
1 polymer ?
#
loop_
_entity_poly.entity_id
_entity_poly.type
_entity_poly.pdbx_seq_one_letter_code
_entity_poly.pdbx_strand_id
1 'polypeptide(L)'
;NAVQKELKKQNHRLRDYDELQQATKFLHDNGVLLHYDDPLLRDLYFLDPQWLCDMLAHVVTIREVNPHINNGVMKLSDLSHIFRSENFPANLIKQYINLLSKFEVALPWSSEYLLVPSLLPDRQPISNQPIAPGGNPVVTRAMNMTAYTKTRVLRRQYIMSYIPSGFWPRLITRVIADEEVRDVVRCCCQLVMEGEAEESDKEKLAFVAQPDWSCWKTGIELSCFGVKLLRICDLQGLPFYGAPEDAVHPVHYRQEIHDTTCFSTVEVIAPSVSILMEKFVQKRRVSKRRGGKQFTRQHDDGKRVNGLVKE
;
A
#
# COMPACT_ATOMS: atom_id res chain seq x y z
N ASN A 1 -22.86 -0.85 -35.36
CA ASN A 1 -22.71 -1.66 -34.13
C ASN A 1 -22.47 -3.12 -34.53
N ALA A 2 -21.44 -3.78 -34.00
CA ALA A 2 -21.11 -5.18 -34.31
C ALA A 2 -22.22 -6.16 -33.88
N VAL A 3 -22.89 -5.88 -32.76
CA VAL A 3 -24.00 -6.69 -32.21
C VAL A 3 -25.16 -6.77 -33.19
N GLN A 4 -25.57 -5.63 -33.77
CA GLN A 4 -26.63 -5.59 -34.78
C GLN A 4 -26.27 -6.35 -36.06
N LYS A 5 -24.99 -6.39 -36.44
CA LYS A 5 -24.53 -7.18 -37.61
C LYS A 5 -24.66 -8.68 -37.32
N GLU A 6 -24.34 -9.11 -36.10
CA GLU A 6 -24.44 -10.51 -35.70
C GLU A 6 -25.89 -10.98 -35.56
N LEU A 7 -26.75 -10.18 -34.92
CA LEU A 7 -28.19 -10.47 -34.83
C LEU A 7 -28.84 -10.64 -36.20
N LYS A 8 -28.46 -9.80 -37.18
CA LYS A 8 -28.95 -9.93 -38.56
C LYS A 8 -28.57 -11.24 -39.23
N LYS A 9 -27.39 -11.81 -38.92
CA LYS A 9 -26.99 -13.14 -39.45
C LYS A 9 -27.88 -14.25 -38.90
N GLN A 10 -28.39 -14.08 -37.67
CA GLN A 10 -29.30 -15.01 -37.00
C GLN A 10 -30.78 -14.72 -37.30
N ASN A 11 -31.09 -13.91 -38.31
CA ASN A 11 -32.46 -13.47 -38.65
C ASN A 11 -33.21 -12.75 -37.51
N HIS A 12 -32.50 -12.19 -36.53
CA HIS A 12 -33.08 -11.35 -35.49
C HIS A 12 -32.85 -9.87 -35.81
N ARG A 13 -33.87 -9.04 -35.58
CA ARG A 13 -33.79 -7.59 -35.82
C ARG A 13 -34.38 -6.83 -34.64
N LEU A 14 -33.57 -5.94 -34.08
CA LEU A 14 -34.02 -4.90 -33.17
C LEU A 14 -34.41 -3.66 -33.99
N ARG A 15 -35.39 -2.91 -33.50
CA ARG A 15 -35.96 -1.71 -34.12
C ARG A 15 -34.93 -0.59 -34.18
N ASP A 16 -34.30 -0.29 -33.05
CA ASP A 16 -33.35 0.81 -32.88
C ASP A 16 -32.27 0.51 -31.82
N TYR A 17 -31.50 1.53 -31.48
CA TYR A 17 -30.46 1.44 -30.46
C TYR A 17 -31.05 1.38 -29.03
N ASP A 18 -32.17 2.05 -28.79
CA ASP A 18 -32.82 2.07 -27.48
C ASP A 18 -33.36 0.70 -27.10
N GLU A 19 -33.96 -0.03 -28.05
CA GLU A 19 -34.39 -1.41 -27.83
C GLU A 19 -33.20 -2.35 -27.54
N LEU A 20 -32.05 -2.14 -28.19
CA LEU A 20 -30.83 -2.89 -27.88
C LEU A 20 -30.35 -2.59 -26.45
N GLN A 21 -30.37 -1.32 -26.03
CA GLN A 21 -29.96 -0.93 -24.69
C GLN A 21 -30.91 -1.49 -23.62
N GLN A 22 -32.22 -1.45 -23.87
CA GLN A 22 -33.23 -2.04 -22.99
C GLN A 22 -33.07 -3.56 -22.88
N ALA A 23 -32.92 -4.26 -24.01
CA ALA A 23 -32.71 -5.71 -24.02
C ALA A 23 -31.41 -6.08 -23.30
N THR A 24 -30.32 -5.34 -23.55
CA THR A 24 -29.03 -5.55 -22.88
C THR A 24 -29.16 -5.37 -21.37
N LYS A 25 -29.82 -4.29 -20.94
CA LYS A 25 -30.07 -4.02 -19.52
C LYS A 25 -30.93 -5.10 -18.88
N PHE A 26 -31.99 -5.52 -19.56
CA PHE A 26 -32.85 -6.60 -19.09
C PHE A 26 -32.06 -7.90 -18.89
N LEU A 27 -31.25 -8.30 -19.89
CA LEU A 27 -30.45 -9.52 -19.78
C LEU A 27 -29.35 -9.41 -18.72
N HIS A 28 -28.79 -8.21 -18.51
CA HIS A 28 -27.83 -7.92 -17.45
C HIS A 28 -28.45 -8.03 -16.05
N ASP A 29 -29.59 -7.37 -15.84
CA ASP A 29 -30.28 -7.35 -14.55
C ASP A 29 -30.79 -8.76 -14.18
N ASN A 30 -31.07 -9.62 -15.17
CA ASN A 30 -31.43 -11.03 -14.97
C ASN A 30 -30.23 -11.99 -14.93
N GLY A 31 -29.00 -11.50 -15.07
CA GLY A 31 -27.79 -12.32 -15.00
C GLY A 31 -27.59 -13.30 -16.17
N VAL A 32 -28.23 -13.09 -17.31
CA VAL A 32 -28.07 -13.94 -18.52
C VAL A 32 -26.76 -13.61 -19.24
N LEU A 33 -26.42 -12.33 -19.30
CA LEU A 33 -25.12 -11.83 -19.79
C LEU A 33 -24.71 -10.66 -18.91
N LEU A 34 -23.44 -10.25 -18.97
CA LEU A 34 -22.98 -9.06 -18.26
C LEU A 34 -22.49 -8.00 -19.24
N HIS A 35 -22.95 -6.76 -19.07
CA HIS A 35 -22.48 -5.60 -19.82
C HIS A 35 -22.23 -4.46 -18.85
N TYR A 36 -21.05 -3.86 -18.94
CA TYR A 36 -20.64 -2.76 -18.08
C TYR A 36 -20.42 -1.51 -18.92
N ASP A 37 -21.23 -0.49 -18.66
CA ASP A 37 -21.03 0.86 -19.22
C ASP A 37 -19.88 1.56 -18.48
N ASP A 38 -18.67 1.04 -18.66
CA ASP A 38 -17.45 1.46 -17.99
C ASP A 38 -16.39 1.78 -19.06
N PRO A 39 -15.82 3.01 -19.07
CA PRO A 39 -14.77 3.38 -20.01
C PRO A 39 -13.60 2.40 -20.06
N LEU A 40 -13.27 1.76 -18.94
CA LEU A 40 -12.17 0.81 -18.82
C LEU A 40 -12.52 -0.58 -19.38
N LEU A 41 -13.80 -0.87 -19.61
CA LEU A 41 -14.29 -2.16 -20.11
C LEU A 41 -14.94 -2.07 -21.49
N ARG A 42 -14.81 -0.96 -22.21
CA ARG A 42 -15.44 -0.75 -23.54
C ARG A 42 -15.07 -1.80 -24.59
N ASP A 43 -13.90 -2.42 -24.44
CA ASP A 43 -13.44 -3.49 -25.33
C ASP A 43 -14.12 -4.85 -25.04
N LEU A 44 -14.78 -4.97 -23.88
CA LEU A 44 -15.54 -6.14 -23.45
C LEU A 44 -17.04 -5.84 -23.52
N TYR A 45 -17.65 -6.12 -24.67
CA TYR A 45 -19.05 -5.77 -24.91
C TYR A 45 -20.04 -6.64 -24.12
N PHE A 46 -19.86 -7.95 -24.12
CA PHE A 46 -20.67 -8.87 -23.32
C PHE A 46 -19.75 -9.89 -22.66
N LEU A 47 -20.00 -10.17 -21.39
CA LEU A 47 -19.28 -11.16 -20.61
C LEU A 47 -20.25 -12.26 -20.20
N ASP A 48 -19.78 -13.49 -20.29
CA ASP A 48 -20.46 -14.64 -19.70
C ASP A 48 -20.30 -14.59 -18.16
N PRO A 49 -21.39 -14.65 -17.38
CA PRO A 49 -21.31 -14.61 -15.92
C PRO A 49 -20.45 -15.73 -15.32
N GLN A 50 -20.52 -16.95 -15.87
CA GLN A 50 -19.75 -18.09 -15.37
C GLN A 50 -18.25 -17.88 -15.62
N TRP A 51 -17.88 -17.50 -16.84
CA TRP A 51 -16.49 -17.17 -17.20
C TRP A 51 -15.93 -16.07 -16.30
N LEU A 52 -16.72 -15.03 -15.99
CA LEU A 52 -16.28 -13.97 -15.08
C LEU A 52 -16.07 -14.52 -13.66
N CYS A 53 -16.99 -15.33 -13.14
CA CYS A 53 -16.84 -15.94 -11.82
C CYS A 53 -15.59 -16.81 -11.75
N ASP A 54 -15.36 -17.64 -12.76
CA ASP A 54 -14.17 -18.47 -12.87
C ASP A 54 -12.92 -17.59 -12.89
N MET A 55 -12.90 -16.52 -13.70
CA MET A 55 -11.80 -15.57 -13.79
C MET A 55 -11.43 -14.96 -12.43
N LEU A 56 -12.42 -14.44 -11.71
CA LEU A 56 -12.22 -13.83 -10.39
C LEU A 56 -11.76 -14.87 -9.36
N ALA A 57 -12.33 -16.07 -9.41
CA ALA A 57 -11.99 -17.18 -8.52
C ALA A 57 -10.50 -17.57 -8.64
N HIS A 58 -9.95 -17.62 -9.86
CA HIS A 58 -8.54 -17.96 -10.09
C HIS A 58 -7.55 -17.05 -9.33
N VAL A 59 -7.92 -15.79 -9.05
CA VAL A 59 -7.05 -14.83 -8.34
C VAL A 59 -7.17 -14.97 -6.83
N VAL A 60 -8.38 -15.26 -6.31
CA VAL A 60 -8.64 -15.35 -4.86
C VAL A 60 -8.41 -16.74 -4.27
N THR A 61 -8.01 -17.73 -5.08
CA THR A 61 -7.71 -19.08 -4.59
C THR A 61 -6.55 -19.07 -3.58
N ILE A 62 -6.53 -20.12 -2.76
CA ILE A 62 -5.61 -20.27 -1.62
C ILE A 62 -4.13 -20.24 -2.04
N ARG A 63 -3.26 -19.85 -1.10
CA ARG A 63 -1.83 -19.61 -1.34
C ARG A 63 -1.09 -20.83 -1.88
N GLU A 64 -1.53 -22.04 -1.55
CA GLU A 64 -1.00 -23.30 -2.06
C GLU A 64 -1.17 -23.43 -3.58
N VAL A 65 -2.20 -22.78 -4.12
CA VAL A 65 -2.48 -22.71 -5.57
C VAL A 65 -1.79 -21.48 -6.18
N ASN A 66 -1.68 -20.39 -5.43
CA ASN A 66 -1.08 -19.11 -5.88
C ASN A 66 0.11 -18.67 -5.00
N PRO A 67 1.29 -19.31 -5.11
CA PRO A 67 2.48 -18.96 -4.32
C PRO A 67 3.06 -17.58 -4.66
N HIS A 68 2.60 -16.96 -5.74
CA HIS A 68 3.03 -15.65 -6.21
C HIS A 68 2.46 -14.48 -5.39
N ILE A 69 1.48 -14.73 -4.50
CA ILE A 69 0.83 -13.70 -3.69
C ILE A 69 1.44 -13.69 -2.29
N ASN A 70 2.27 -12.68 -2.03
CA ASN A 70 2.92 -12.50 -0.73
C ASN A 70 2.24 -11.37 0.04
N ASN A 71 1.70 -11.70 1.22
CA ASN A 71 1.00 -10.74 2.09
C ASN A 71 -0.06 -9.92 1.35
N GLY A 72 -0.82 -10.55 0.46
CA GLY A 72 -1.87 -9.88 -0.31
C GLY A 72 -1.35 -8.97 -1.43
N VAL A 73 -0.09 -9.10 -1.84
CA VAL A 73 0.48 -8.36 -2.98
C VAL A 73 1.01 -9.35 -4.03
N MET A 74 0.74 -9.07 -5.31
CA MET A 74 1.13 -9.87 -6.46
C MET A 74 1.81 -8.99 -7.52
N LYS A 75 2.80 -9.53 -8.25
CA LYS A 75 3.35 -8.84 -9.44
C LYS A 75 2.42 -8.97 -10.64
N LEU A 76 2.36 -7.92 -11.46
CA LEU A 76 1.63 -7.95 -12.74
C LEU A 76 2.15 -9.01 -13.70
N SER A 77 3.46 -9.30 -13.70
CA SER A 77 4.07 -10.37 -14.50
C SER A 77 3.47 -11.75 -14.19
N ASP A 78 3.13 -11.97 -12.93
CA ASP A 78 2.68 -13.27 -12.42
C ASP A 78 1.21 -13.52 -12.74
N LEU A 79 0.46 -12.49 -13.12
CA LEU A 79 -0.94 -12.61 -13.57
C LEU A 79 -1.06 -13.50 -14.81
N SER A 80 -0.06 -13.45 -15.70
CA SER A 80 0.02 -14.33 -16.87
C SER A 80 0.15 -15.82 -16.50
N HIS A 81 0.66 -16.11 -15.30
CA HIS A 81 0.83 -17.46 -14.79
C HIS A 81 -0.45 -18.03 -14.17
N ILE A 82 -1.34 -17.15 -13.72
CA ILE A 82 -2.65 -17.49 -13.18
C ILE A 82 -3.62 -17.78 -14.33
N PHE A 83 -3.56 -16.99 -15.40
CA PHE A 83 -4.42 -17.14 -16.58
C PHE A 83 -3.74 -17.93 -17.71
N ARG A 84 -3.31 -19.17 -17.44
CA ARG A 84 -2.63 -20.03 -18.43
C ARG A 84 -3.54 -20.88 -19.31
N SER A 85 -4.86 -20.86 -19.11
CA SER A 85 -5.79 -21.70 -19.87
C SER A 85 -6.18 -21.08 -21.22
N GLU A 86 -6.59 -21.90 -22.19
CA GLU A 86 -7.14 -21.44 -23.48
C GLU A 86 -8.33 -20.49 -23.31
N ASN A 87 -9.09 -20.62 -22.21
CA ASN A 87 -10.20 -19.74 -21.86
C ASN A 87 -9.78 -18.30 -21.48
N PHE A 88 -8.48 -18.05 -21.28
CA PHE A 88 -7.95 -16.73 -20.92
C PHE A 88 -6.79 -16.32 -21.83
N PRO A 89 -7.10 -15.79 -23.03
CA PRO A 89 -6.08 -15.26 -23.94
C PRO A 89 -5.18 -14.20 -23.29
N ALA A 90 -3.87 -14.32 -23.46
CA ALA A 90 -2.88 -13.42 -22.83
C ALA A 90 -2.95 -11.96 -23.33
N ASN A 91 -3.49 -11.74 -24.53
CA ASN A 91 -3.68 -10.39 -25.10
C ASN A 91 -4.74 -9.57 -24.34
N LEU A 92 -5.56 -10.19 -23.50
CA LEU A 92 -6.62 -9.53 -22.73
C LEU A 92 -6.22 -9.22 -21.27
N ILE A 93 -4.93 -9.36 -20.91
CA ILE A 93 -4.45 -9.12 -19.53
C ILE A 93 -4.84 -7.74 -18.99
N LYS A 94 -4.83 -6.70 -19.82
CA LYS A 94 -5.27 -5.35 -19.39
C LYS A 94 -6.74 -5.33 -19.01
N GLN A 95 -7.58 -5.99 -19.80
CA GLN A 95 -9.01 -6.11 -19.53
C GLN A 95 -9.27 -6.95 -18.27
N TYR A 96 -8.46 -7.98 -18.02
CA TYR A 96 -8.50 -8.76 -16.78
C TYR A 96 -8.22 -7.89 -15.55
N ILE A 97 -7.19 -7.05 -15.60
CA ILE A 97 -6.88 -6.11 -14.50
C ILE A 97 -8.04 -5.13 -14.27
N ASN A 98 -8.66 -4.62 -15.33
CA ASN A 98 -9.80 -3.71 -15.22
C ASN A 98 -11.01 -4.40 -14.60
N LEU A 99 -11.28 -5.67 -14.95
CA LEU A 99 -12.33 -6.46 -14.33
C LEU A 99 -12.03 -6.70 -12.84
N LEU A 100 -10.84 -7.18 -12.51
CA LEU A 100 -10.43 -7.41 -11.12
C LEU A 100 -10.57 -6.14 -10.27
N SER A 101 -10.23 -4.99 -10.85
CA SER A 101 -10.35 -3.69 -10.18
C SER A 101 -11.81 -3.31 -9.96
N LYS A 102 -12.67 -3.51 -10.96
CA LYS A 102 -14.11 -3.22 -10.89
C LYS A 102 -14.82 -4.03 -9.80
N PHE A 103 -14.40 -5.28 -9.61
CA PHE A 103 -14.93 -6.17 -8.56
C PHE A 103 -14.11 -6.14 -7.27
N GLU A 104 -13.10 -5.28 -7.17
CA GLU A 104 -12.22 -5.13 -5.99
C GLU A 104 -11.54 -6.42 -5.53
N VAL A 105 -11.40 -7.38 -6.44
CA VAL A 105 -10.71 -8.64 -6.21
C VAL A 105 -9.20 -8.41 -6.20
N ALA A 106 -8.71 -7.66 -7.18
CA ALA A 106 -7.34 -7.19 -7.20
C ALA A 106 -7.29 -5.76 -7.74
N LEU A 107 -6.53 -4.90 -7.07
CA LEU A 107 -6.48 -3.47 -7.35
C LEU A 107 -5.04 -3.05 -7.66
N PRO A 108 -4.80 -2.09 -8.55
CA PRO A 108 -3.47 -1.53 -8.78
C PRO A 108 -2.88 -0.98 -7.47
N TRP A 109 -1.74 -1.53 -7.06
CA TRP A 109 -0.96 -1.05 -5.91
C TRP A 109 0.17 -0.12 -6.37
N SER A 110 0.83 -0.47 -7.46
CA SER A 110 1.82 0.36 -8.15
C SER A 110 1.88 -0.02 -9.63
N SER A 111 2.82 0.55 -10.38
CA SER A 111 3.03 0.23 -11.80
C SER A 111 3.37 -1.24 -12.07
N GLU A 112 3.83 -1.98 -11.06
CA GLU A 112 4.29 -3.36 -11.18
C GLU A 112 3.50 -4.36 -10.32
N TYR A 113 2.67 -3.88 -9.40
CA TYR A 113 2.04 -4.72 -8.37
C TYR A 113 0.53 -4.49 -8.26
N LEU A 114 -0.17 -5.58 -7.94
CA LEU A 114 -1.58 -5.62 -7.58
C LEU A 114 -1.74 -5.96 -6.10
N LEU A 115 -2.64 -5.27 -5.43
CA LEU A 115 -3.18 -5.61 -4.12
C LEU A 115 -4.31 -6.61 -4.28
N VAL A 116 -4.28 -7.73 -3.55
CA VAL A 116 -5.34 -8.73 -3.44
C VAL A 116 -5.87 -8.69 -2.00
N PRO A 117 -6.92 -7.88 -1.72
CA PRO A 117 -7.33 -7.57 -0.35
C PRO A 117 -7.74 -8.78 0.47
N SER A 118 -8.36 -9.79 -0.16
CA SER A 118 -8.80 -11.03 0.51
C SER A 118 -7.63 -11.85 1.07
N LEU A 119 -6.42 -11.65 0.56
CA LEU A 119 -5.20 -12.37 0.94
C LEU A 119 -4.25 -11.54 1.82
N LEU A 120 -4.67 -10.34 2.21
CA LEU A 120 -4.03 -9.56 3.26
C LEU A 120 -4.10 -10.32 4.60
N PRO A 121 -3.15 -10.08 5.52
CA PRO A 121 -3.23 -10.58 6.89
C PRO A 121 -4.56 -10.19 7.57
N ASP A 122 -5.12 -11.05 8.42
CA ASP A 122 -6.35 -10.71 9.17
C ASP A 122 -6.09 -9.66 10.25
N ARG A 123 -4.90 -9.70 10.85
CA ARG A 123 -4.47 -8.80 11.92
C ARG A 123 -3.27 -8.00 11.46
N GLN A 124 -3.08 -6.85 12.10
CA GLN A 124 -1.88 -6.06 11.90
C GLN A 124 -0.63 -6.95 12.11
N PRO A 125 0.33 -6.91 11.18
CA PRO A 125 1.64 -7.51 11.40
C PRO A 125 2.28 -6.89 12.65
N ILE A 126 2.74 -7.71 13.58
CA ILE A 126 3.34 -7.23 14.83
C ILE A 126 4.62 -6.45 14.50
N SER A 127 4.51 -5.13 14.41
CA SER A 127 5.64 -4.23 14.41
C SER A 127 5.91 -3.87 15.87
N ASN A 128 6.91 -4.51 16.47
CA ASN A 128 7.36 -4.38 17.87
C ASN A 128 7.91 -2.97 18.20
N GLN A 129 7.21 -1.91 17.82
CA GLN A 129 7.58 -0.54 18.17
C GLN A 129 6.38 0.20 18.78
N PRO A 130 6.43 0.53 20.09
CA PRO A 130 5.40 1.34 20.74
C PRO A 130 5.42 2.78 20.20
N ILE A 131 4.24 3.40 20.10
CA ILE A 131 4.00 4.80 19.64
C ILE A 131 4.38 5.81 20.76
N ALA A 132 5.26 5.43 21.69
CA ALA A 132 5.49 6.21 22.91
C ALA A 132 6.37 7.46 22.65
N PRO A 133 6.16 8.57 23.38
CA PRO A 133 6.99 9.77 23.29
C PRO A 133 8.40 9.51 23.85
N GLY A 134 9.43 9.84 23.08
CA GLY A 134 10.83 9.68 23.48
C GLY A 134 11.71 9.21 22.32
N GLY A 135 12.96 9.66 22.26
CA GLY A 135 13.89 9.27 21.20
C GLY A 135 13.99 7.75 21.10
N ASN A 136 13.73 7.18 19.92
CA ASN A 136 13.73 5.74 19.73
C ASN A 136 15.18 5.22 19.68
N PRO A 137 15.67 4.47 20.69
CA PRO A 137 17.07 4.04 20.75
C PRO A 137 17.42 3.00 19.67
N VAL A 138 16.42 2.31 19.10
CA VAL A 138 16.61 1.41 17.96
C VAL A 138 16.92 2.21 16.69
N VAL A 139 16.26 3.36 16.52
CA VAL A 139 16.51 4.31 15.43
C VAL A 139 17.86 5.02 15.61
N THR A 140 18.26 5.34 16.85
CA THR A 140 19.58 5.92 17.14
C THR A 140 20.75 5.02 16.74
N ARG A 141 20.57 3.69 16.79
CA ARG A 141 21.61 2.72 16.39
C ARG A 141 21.61 2.38 14.90
N ALA A 142 20.46 2.49 14.23
CA ALA A 142 20.34 2.25 12.80
C ALA A 142 20.44 3.59 12.05
N MET A 143 21.61 3.88 11.45
CA MET A 143 21.84 5.03 10.57
C MET A 143 22.07 6.42 11.21
N ASN A 144 22.54 6.53 12.47
CA ASN A 144 22.76 7.84 13.15
C ASN A 144 21.55 8.78 13.01
N MET A 145 20.35 8.24 13.18
CA MET A 145 19.11 8.97 13.00
C MET A 145 18.46 9.21 14.36
N THR A 146 17.89 10.39 14.55
CA THR A 146 17.13 10.71 15.76
C THR A 146 15.71 11.09 15.39
N ALA A 147 14.76 10.23 15.74
CA ALA A 147 13.34 10.51 15.59
C ALA A 147 12.79 11.09 16.88
N TYR A 148 12.21 12.28 16.79
CA TYR A 148 11.54 12.96 17.89
C TYR A 148 10.04 12.92 17.66
N THR A 149 9.34 12.18 18.52
CA THR A 149 7.89 12.23 18.62
C THR A 149 7.53 13.41 19.53
N LYS A 150 6.86 14.42 18.98
CA LYS A 150 6.27 15.48 19.80
C LYS A 150 5.16 14.88 20.65
N THR A 151 4.86 15.49 21.79
CA THR A 151 3.82 15.02 22.73
C THR A 151 2.39 15.07 22.17
N ARG A 152 2.20 15.60 20.96
CA ARG A 152 0.89 15.70 20.30
C ARG A 152 0.69 14.54 19.32
N VAL A 153 -0.34 13.76 19.57
CA VAL A 153 -0.87 12.75 18.65
C VAL A 153 -2.24 13.23 18.19
N LEU A 154 -2.42 13.35 16.87
CA LEU A 154 -3.73 13.64 16.30
C LEU A 154 -4.52 12.33 16.22
N ARG A 155 -5.74 12.34 16.73
CA ARG A 155 -6.65 11.19 16.71
C ARG A 155 -7.99 11.64 16.15
N ARG A 156 -8.55 10.86 15.23
CA ARG A 156 -9.89 11.06 14.68
C ARG A 156 -10.59 9.71 14.60
N GLN A 157 -11.83 9.65 15.08
CA GLN A 157 -12.66 8.46 15.01
C GLN A 157 -13.87 8.73 14.13
N TYR A 158 -14.22 7.74 13.31
CA TYR A 158 -15.41 7.71 12.46
C TYR A 158 -16.28 6.54 12.91
N ILE A 159 -17.47 6.86 13.42
CA ILE A 159 -18.43 5.87 13.90
C ILE A 159 -19.42 5.59 12.76
N MET A 160 -19.61 4.31 12.44
CA MET A 160 -20.46 3.85 11.35
C MET A 160 -21.32 2.69 11.83
N SER A 161 -22.53 2.55 11.29
CA SER A 161 -23.40 1.40 11.57
C SER A 161 -22.80 0.08 11.08
N TYR A 162 -22.05 0.12 9.99
CA TYR A 162 -21.24 -0.99 9.49
C TYR A 162 -20.19 -0.46 8.51
N ILE A 163 -19.11 -1.21 8.30
CA ILE A 163 -18.12 -0.95 7.25
C ILE A 163 -18.49 -1.76 5.99
N PRO A 164 -18.74 -1.10 4.83
CA PRO A 164 -18.97 -1.81 3.57
C PRO A 164 -17.77 -2.68 3.17
N SER A 165 -17.99 -3.83 2.52
CA SER A 165 -16.92 -4.77 2.12
C SER A 165 -15.82 -4.13 1.27
N GLY A 166 -16.18 -3.19 0.40
CA GLY A 166 -15.24 -2.44 -0.45
C GLY A 166 -14.52 -1.27 0.22
N PHE A 167 -14.81 -0.98 1.49
CA PHE A 167 -14.24 0.18 2.18
C PHE A 167 -12.71 0.12 2.29
N TRP A 168 -12.18 -0.96 2.87
CA TRP A 168 -10.74 -1.11 3.10
C TRP A 168 -9.93 -1.19 1.80
N PRO A 169 -10.30 -2.03 0.81
CA PRO A 169 -9.60 -2.07 -0.47
C PRO A 169 -9.48 -0.70 -1.16
N ARG A 170 -10.59 0.05 -1.18
CA ARG A 170 -10.64 1.39 -1.79
C ARG A 170 -9.86 2.42 -0.98
N LEU A 171 -9.92 2.36 0.35
CA LEU A 171 -9.19 3.28 1.21
C LEU A 171 -7.68 3.07 1.06
N ILE A 172 -7.21 1.81 1.14
CA ILE A 172 -5.80 1.45 1.03
C ILE A 172 -5.22 1.97 -0.28
N THR A 173 -5.86 1.66 -1.41
CA THR A 173 -5.36 2.04 -2.74
C THR A 173 -5.35 3.55 -2.95
N ARG A 174 -6.34 4.28 -2.43
CA ARG A 174 -6.39 5.75 -2.50
C ARG A 174 -5.31 6.41 -1.65
N VAL A 175 -5.14 5.96 -0.41
CA VAL A 175 -4.17 6.56 0.54
C VAL A 175 -2.73 6.33 0.10
N ILE A 176 -2.43 5.15 -0.48
CA ILE A 176 -1.08 4.83 -0.98
C ILE A 176 -0.75 5.61 -2.27
N ALA A 177 -1.76 5.83 -3.12
CA ALA A 177 -1.60 6.58 -4.35
C ALA A 177 -1.46 8.09 -4.12
N ASP A 178 -1.86 8.60 -2.96
CA ASP A 178 -1.89 10.02 -2.62
C ASP A 178 -0.47 10.62 -2.53
N GLU A 179 -0.22 11.64 -3.36
CA GLU A 179 1.07 12.35 -3.40
C GLU A 179 1.28 13.22 -2.16
N GLU A 180 0.22 13.80 -1.60
CA GLU A 180 0.30 14.64 -0.40
C GLU A 180 0.81 13.84 0.80
N VAL A 181 0.41 12.56 0.90
CA VAL A 181 0.91 11.66 1.94
C VAL A 181 2.42 11.44 1.80
N ARG A 182 2.92 11.27 0.56
CA ARG A 182 4.36 11.13 0.30
C ARG A 182 5.10 12.42 0.66
N ASP A 183 4.50 13.57 0.38
CA ASP A 183 5.08 14.88 0.68
C ASP A 183 5.18 15.11 2.18
N VAL A 184 4.17 14.73 2.95
CA VAL A 184 4.20 14.76 4.41
C VAL A 184 5.33 13.89 4.97
N VAL A 185 5.56 12.68 4.42
CA VAL A 185 6.69 11.81 4.83
C VAL A 185 8.03 12.50 4.59
N ARG A 186 8.18 13.15 3.42
CA ARG A 186 9.38 13.93 3.10
C ARG A 186 9.56 15.10 4.07
N CYS A 187 8.49 15.84 4.39
CA CYS A 187 8.53 16.95 5.36
C CYS A 187 8.84 16.48 6.79
N CYS A 188 8.48 15.25 7.15
CA CYS A 188 8.84 14.66 8.44
C CYS A 188 10.34 14.36 8.56
N CYS A 189 11.06 14.21 7.44
CA CYS A 189 12.48 13.90 7.40
C CYS A 189 13.31 15.16 7.17
N GLN A 190 14.36 15.38 7.97
CA GLN A 190 15.26 16.52 7.86
C GLN A 190 16.71 16.04 7.98
N LEU A 191 17.59 16.61 7.16
CA LEU A 191 19.03 16.41 7.28
C LEU A 191 19.62 17.41 8.27
N VAL A 192 20.38 16.92 9.24
CA VAL A 192 21.22 17.75 10.11
C VAL A 192 22.54 17.98 9.37
N MET A 193 22.80 19.25 9.02
CA MET A 193 23.96 19.68 8.26
C MET A 193 24.65 20.84 9.00
N GLU A 194 25.97 20.82 9.10
CA GLU A 194 26.76 22.02 9.39
C GLU A 194 26.98 22.80 8.08
N GLY A 195 25.96 23.54 7.62
CA GLY A 195 26.00 24.33 6.37
C GLY A 195 24.67 24.31 5.59
N GLU A 196 24.62 25.03 4.46
CA GLU A 196 23.44 25.03 3.57
C GLU A 196 23.30 23.67 2.84
N ALA A 197 22.06 23.20 2.70
CA ALA A 197 21.78 21.94 2.03
C ALA A 197 21.94 22.07 0.50
N GLU A 198 22.90 21.33 -0.06
CA GLU A 198 23.03 21.21 -1.51
C GLU A 198 21.83 20.44 -2.10
N GLU A 199 21.47 20.76 -3.35
CA GLU A 199 20.35 20.10 -4.05
C GLU A 199 20.55 18.57 -4.14
N SER A 200 21.81 18.14 -4.29
CA SER A 200 22.18 16.71 -4.31
C SER A 200 21.88 15.97 -3.00
N ASP A 201 21.83 16.68 -1.87
CA ASP A 201 21.52 16.08 -0.56
C ASP A 201 20.01 15.96 -0.36
N LYS A 202 19.22 16.93 -0.86
CA LYS A 202 17.75 16.84 -0.87
C LYS A 202 17.26 15.69 -1.75
N GLU A 203 17.88 15.48 -2.91
CA GLU A 203 17.57 14.34 -3.79
C GLU A 203 17.86 13.00 -3.13
N LYS A 204 19.02 12.87 -2.45
CA LYS A 204 19.34 11.66 -1.67
C LYS A 204 18.36 11.44 -0.53
N LEU A 205 17.98 12.50 0.19
CA LEU A 205 16.99 12.41 1.25
C LEU A 205 15.64 11.93 0.70
N ALA A 206 15.18 12.52 -0.41
CA ALA A 206 13.94 12.10 -1.07
C ALA A 206 14.00 10.64 -1.55
N PHE A 207 15.16 10.18 -2.01
CA PHE A 207 15.35 8.79 -2.41
C PHE A 207 15.31 7.82 -1.21
N VAL A 208 15.82 8.22 -0.05
CA VAL A 208 15.93 7.36 1.13
C VAL A 208 14.68 7.43 2.03
N ALA A 209 14.03 8.59 2.12
CA ALA A 209 12.81 8.84 2.89
C ALA A 209 11.56 8.32 2.14
N GLN A 210 11.54 7.01 1.89
CA GLN A 210 10.41 6.35 1.24
C GLN A 210 9.38 5.89 2.27
N PRO A 211 8.08 5.98 1.95
CA PRO A 211 7.02 5.43 2.79
C PRO A 211 7.07 3.90 2.77
N ASP A 212 7.03 3.30 3.95
CA ASP A 212 6.85 1.86 4.15
C ASP A 212 5.43 1.59 4.64
N TRP A 213 4.68 0.81 3.86
CA TRP A 213 3.26 0.54 4.07
C TRP A 213 3.04 -0.88 4.57
N SER A 214 2.34 -0.98 5.70
CA SER A 214 1.85 -2.25 6.23
C SER A 214 0.33 -2.30 6.11
N CYS A 215 -0.21 -3.31 5.45
CA CYS A 215 -1.65 -3.48 5.23
C CYS A 215 -2.16 -4.79 5.82
N TRP A 216 -3.37 -4.77 6.34
CA TRP A 216 -4.14 -5.93 6.78
C TRP A 216 -5.61 -5.71 6.41
N LYS A 217 -6.47 -6.71 6.57
CA LYS A 217 -7.85 -6.67 6.09
C LYS A 217 -8.68 -5.50 6.63
N THR A 218 -8.33 -4.98 7.81
CA THR A 218 -9.08 -3.92 8.49
C THR A 218 -8.21 -2.72 8.84
N GLY A 219 -7.13 -2.48 8.09
CA GLY A 219 -6.30 -1.32 8.33
C GLY A 219 -5.03 -1.20 7.52
N ILE A 220 -4.42 -0.03 7.67
CA ILE A 220 -3.19 0.39 7.03
C ILE A 220 -2.34 1.20 8.01
N GLU A 221 -1.04 1.01 7.95
CA GLU A 221 -0.05 1.75 8.72
C GLU A 221 1.06 2.24 7.79
N LEU A 222 1.39 3.51 7.92
CA LEU A 222 2.51 4.17 7.27
C LEU A 222 3.64 4.32 8.27
N SER A 223 4.82 3.88 7.88
CA SER A 223 6.04 4.12 8.61
C SER A 223 7.15 4.63 7.70
N CYS A 224 8.14 5.30 8.28
CA CYS A 224 9.37 5.65 7.60
C CYS A 224 10.53 5.33 8.54
N PHE A 225 11.49 4.53 8.07
CA PHE A 225 12.58 3.99 8.90
C PHE A 225 12.12 3.31 10.20
N GLY A 226 10.98 2.62 10.16
CA GLY A 226 10.36 2.00 11.34
C GLY A 226 9.61 2.95 12.27
N VAL A 227 9.66 4.27 12.03
CA VAL A 227 8.89 5.26 12.79
C VAL A 227 7.48 5.35 12.20
N LYS A 228 6.46 5.12 13.03
CA LYS A 228 5.04 5.16 12.63
C LYS A 228 4.60 6.62 12.45
N LEU A 229 4.03 6.94 11.28
CA LEU A 229 3.62 8.29 10.90
C LEU A 229 2.10 8.43 10.75
N LEU A 230 1.42 7.37 10.31
CA LEU A 230 -0.02 7.33 10.15
C LEU A 230 -0.52 5.92 10.38
N ARG A 231 -1.67 5.80 11.04
CA ARG A 231 -2.39 4.54 11.20
C ARG A 231 -3.86 4.78 10.95
N ILE A 232 -4.47 3.94 10.13
CA ILE A 232 -5.91 3.92 9.91
C ILE A 232 -6.41 2.49 10.09
N CYS A 233 -7.27 2.23 11.07
CA CYS A 233 -7.76 0.87 11.32
C CYS A 233 -9.15 0.82 11.95
N ASP A 234 -9.83 -0.31 11.77
CA ASP A 234 -10.98 -0.67 12.59
C ASP A 234 -10.52 -0.96 14.03
N LEU A 235 -11.23 -0.40 15.01
CA LEU A 235 -10.98 -0.66 16.42
C LEU A 235 -11.59 -1.97 16.93
N GLN A 236 -12.48 -2.61 16.17
CA GLN A 236 -13.05 -3.93 16.50
C GLN A 236 -13.62 -4.01 17.93
N GLY A 237 -14.30 -2.96 18.37
CA GLY A 237 -14.92 -2.88 19.71
C GLY A 237 -14.10 -2.14 20.76
N LEU A 238 -12.81 -1.87 20.53
CA LEU A 238 -12.00 -1.07 21.43
C LEU A 238 -12.39 0.42 21.37
N PRO A 239 -12.31 1.17 22.49
CA PRO A 239 -12.65 2.59 22.50
C PRO A 239 -11.60 3.45 21.80
N PHE A 240 -10.34 3.04 21.83
CA PHE A 240 -9.23 3.68 21.13
C PHE A 240 -8.05 2.70 21.03
N TYR A 241 -7.16 2.91 20.05
CA TYR A 241 -5.94 2.11 19.95
C TYR A 241 -5.06 2.22 21.21
N GLY A 242 -4.72 1.07 21.79
CA GLY A 242 -3.94 0.96 23.02
C GLY A 242 -4.77 1.01 24.31
N ALA A 243 -6.11 0.99 24.20
CA ALA A 243 -6.97 0.83 25.36
C ALA A 243 -6.71 -0.54 26.03
N PRO A 244 -6.80 -0.62 27.38
CA PRO A 244 -6.83 -1.89 28.10
C PRO A 244 -7.95 -2.81 27.58
N GLU A 245 -7.72 -4.13 27.56
CA GLU A 245 -8.71 -5.10 27.04
C GLU A 245 -10.03 -5.10 27.84
N ASP A 246 -9.99 -4.66 29.09
CA ASP A 246 -11.13 -4.51 30.00
C ASP A 246 -11.83 -3.15 29.90
N ALA A 247 -11.32 -2.23 29.09
CA ALA A 247 -11.85 -0.88 28.97
C ALA A 247 -13.13 -0.84 28.10
N VAL A 248 -14.29 -1.07 28.71
CA VAL A 248 -15.60 -0.83 28.08
C VAL A 248 -15.97 0.65 28.27
N HIS A 249 -15.44 1.52 27.40
CA HIS A 249 -15.82 2.93 27.39
C HIS A 249 -16.68 3.21 26.16
N PRO A 250 -17.99 3.43 26.30
CA PRO A 250 -18.79 3.84 25.17
C PRO A 250 -18.34 5.22 24.69
N VAL A 251 -18.34 5.42 23.37
CA VAL A 251 -17.96 6.69 22.78
C VAL A 251 -19.14 7.64 22.91
N HIS A 252 -18.95 8.74 23.64
CA HIS A 252 -19.96 9.78 23.77
C HIS A 252 -19.86 10.76 22.59
N TYR A 253 -20.85 10.78 21.72
CA TYR A 253 -20.93 11.71 20.60
C TYR A 253 -22.29 12.42 20.62
N ARG A 254 -22.28 13.76 20.60
CA ARG A 254 -23.51 14.60 20.66
C ARG A 254 -24.47 14.23 21.80
N GLN A 255 -23.95 13.89 22.98
CA GLN A 255 -24.72 13.42 24.16
C GLN A 255 -25.38 12.04 24.01
N GLU A 256 -25.12 11.33 22.91
CA GLU A 256 -25.55 9.95 22.70
C GLU A 256 -24.41 8.98 23.00
N ILE A 257 -24.76 7.88 23.66
CA ILE A 257 -23.84 6.79 24.00
C ILE A 257 -23.75 5.86 22.79
N HIS A 258 -22.59 5.81 22.14
CA HIS A 258 -22.32 4.87 21.06
C HIS A 258 -21.55 3.69 21.62
N ASP A 259 -22.20 2.54 21.65
CA ASP A 259 -21.59 1.28 22.04
C ASP A 259 -20.66 0.78 20.93
N THR A 260 -19.37 0.69 21.23
CA THR A 260 -18.34 0.24 20.29
C THR A 260 -18.51 -1.22 19.85
N THR A 261 -19.34 -2.01 20.55
CA THR A 261 -19.67 -3.38 20.16
C THR A 261 -20.75 -3.45 19.07
N CYS A 262 -21.58 -2.42 18.96
CA CYS A 262 -22.69 -2.35 18.02
C CYS A 262 -22.35 -1.54 16.76
N PHE A 263 -21.37 -0.64 16.87
CA PHE A 263 -20.94 0.23 15.78
C PHE A 263 -19.50 -0.10 15.36
N SER A 264 -19.24 -0.08 14.06
CA SER A 264 -17.88 -0.13 13.56
C SER A 264 -17.22 1.23 13.75
N THR A 265 -16.02 1.26 14.34
CA THR A 265 -15.28 2.50 14.60
C THR A 265 -13.95 2.48 13.87
N VAL A 266 -13.81 3.33 12.86
CA VAL A 266 -12.55 3.53 12.14
C VAL A 266 -11.79 4.65 12.81
N GLU A 267 -10.56 4.36 13.23
CA GLU A 267 -9.68 5.33 13.85
C GLU A 267 -8.53 5.70 12.93
N VAL A 268 -8.27 7.01 12.84
CA VAL A 268 -7.09 7.61 12.21
C VAL A 268 -6.21 8.19 13.31
N ILE A 269 -4.96 7.76 13.36
CA ILE A 269 -3.94 8.25 14.30
C ILE A 269 -2.75 8.77 13.49
N ALA A 270 -2.36 10.02 13.74
CA ALA A 270 -1.18 10.64 13.16
C ALA A 270 -0.33 11.27 14.28
N PRO A 271 0.73 10.60 14.76
CA PRO A 271 1.68 11.21 15.66
C PRO A 271 2.41 12.38 14.99
N SER A 272 2.68 13.45 15.74
CA SER A 272 3.55 14.53 15.25
C SER A 272 5.01 14.10 15.38
N VAL A 273 5.64 13.73 14.27
CA VAL A 273 7.00 13.19 14.23
C VAL A 273 7.94 14.13 13.47
N SER A 274 9.19 14.23 13.92
CA SER A 274 10.29 14.81 13.16
C SER A 274 11.49 13.87 13.21
N ILE A 275 11.98 13.46 12.04
CA ILE A 275 13.08 12.51 11.85
C ILE A 275 14.30 13.31 11.40
N LEU A 276 15.33 13.37 12.25
CA LEU A 276 16.60 14.03 11.95
C LEU A 276 17.64 13.00 11.53
N MET A 277 18.29 13.23 10.39
CA MET A 277 19.29 12.35 9.80
C MET A 277 20.64 13.05 9.70
N GLU A 278 21.71 12.45 10.22
CA GLU A 278 23.06 12.98 10.06
C GLU A 278 23.69 12.56 8.72
N LYS A 279 24.36 13.49 8.03
CA LYS A 279 25.01 13.21 6.73
C LYS A 279 26.27 12.36 6.92
N PHE A 280 26.36 11.24 6.18
CA PHE A 280 27.58 10.44 6.09
C PHE A 280 28.43 10.84 4.88
N VAL A 281 29.65 11.36 5.11
CA VAL A 281 30.66 11.44 4.06
C VAL A 281 31.55 10.20 4.16
N GLN A 282 31.28 9.18 3.35
CA GLN A 282 32.18 8.04 3.24
C GLN A 282 33.46 8.49 2.54
N LYS A 283 34.53 8.81 3.28
CA LYS A 283 35.86 9.05 2.70
C LYS A 283 36.29 7.77 1.96
N ARG A 284 36.13 7.73 0.63
CA ARG A 284 36.71 6.69 -0.22
C ARG A 284 38.21 6.68 0.06
N ARG A 285 38.73 5.58 0.64
CA ARG A 285 40.18 5.35 0.68
C ARG A 285 40.65 5.28 -0.77
N VAL A 286 41.25 6.35 -1.26
CA VAL A 286 42.03 6.33 -2.49
C VAL A 286 43.15 5.32 -2.24
N SER A 287 43.05 4.13 -2.82
CA SER A 287 44.17 3.20 -2.83
C SER A 287 45.28 3.87 -3.65
N LYS A 288 46.32 4.39 -2.99
CA LYS A 288 47.54 4.79 -3.68
C LYS A 288 48.04 3.57 -4.45
N ARG A 289 47.94 3.61 -5.79
CA ARG A 289 48.65 2.69 -6.68
C ARG A 289 50.11 2.70 -6.25
N ARG A 290 50.63 1.54 -5.83
CA ARG A 290 52.06 1.34 -5.55
C ARG A 290 52.82 1.48 -6.88
N GLY A 291 53.35 2.67 -7.16
CA GLY A 291 54.52 2.84 -8.03
C GLY A 291 55.76 2.36 -7.29
N GLY A 292 56.61 1.58 -7.97
CA GLY A 292 57.66 0.78 -7.37
C GLY A 292 58.91 1.50 -6.87
N LYS A 293 59.71 0.70 -6.14
CA LYS A 293 61.13 0.84 -5.75
C LYS A 293 61.49 1.99 -4.79
N GLN A 294 61.82 1.68 -3.54
CA GLN A 294 63.18 1.33 -3.11
C GLN A 294 63.16 0.84 -1.65
N PHE A 295 63.85 -0.27 -1.40
CA PHE A 295 64.07 -0.85 -0.07
C PHE A 295 65.27 -0.16 0.58
N THR A 296 65.06 0.48 1.74
CA THR A 296 66.07 0.62 2.79
C THR A 296 65.38 0.42 4.13
N ARG A 297 65.94 -0.52 4.92
CA ARG A 297 65.46 -0.92 6.25
C ARG A 297 65.77 0.16 7.28
N GLN A 298 64.82 0.48 8.15
CA GLN A 298 65.09 0.61 9.58
C GLN A 298 63.80 0.45 10.40
N HIS A 299 63.93 -0.32 11.47
CA HIS A 299 62.96 -0.60 12.53
C HIS A 299 62.62 0.69 13.28
N ASP A 300 61.33 0.94 13.58
CA ASP A 300 60.94 1.39 14.92
C ASP A 300 59.45 1.18 15.20
N ASP A 301 59.16 0.77 16.43
CA ASP A 301 57.85 0.47 17.00
C ASP A 301 57.07 1.76 17.32
N GLY A 302 55.75 1.77 17.08
CA GLY A 302 54.93 2.94 17.44
C GLY A 302 53.43 2.81 17.16
N LYS A 303 52.70 2.32 18.17
CA LYS A 303 51.26 2.49 18.46
C LYS A 303 50.38 3.17 17.38
N ARG A 304 49.49 2.40 16.75
CA ARG A 304 48.27 2.94 16.11
C ARG A 304 47.20 3.18 17.17
N VAL A 305 46.98 4.44 17.52
CA VAL A 305 45.72 4.89 18.13
C VAL A 305 44.74 5.17 16.99
N ASN A 306 43.67 4.38 16.90
CA ASN A 306 42.54 4.70 16.02
C ASN A 306 41.72 5.79 16.69
N GLY A 307 41.87 7.04 16.23
CA GLY A 307 40.93 8.12 16.52
C GLY A 307 39.83 8.15 15.47
N LEU A 308 38.59 7.92 15.88
CA LEU A 308 37.39 8.39 15.19
C LEU A 308 37.24 9.88 15.52
N VAL A 309 37.30 10.74 14.51
CA VAL A 309 37.04 12.17 14.67
C VAL A 309 35.57 12.41 14.31
N LYS A 310 34.81 12.91 15.29
CA LYS A 310 33.59 13.68 15.07
C LYS A 310 34.03 15.05 14.54
N GLU A 311 33.50 15.45 13.40
CA GLU A 311 33.34 16.89 13.13
C GLU A 311 31.99 17.26 13.73
#